data_AF-A0AAX4K2I4-F1
#
_entry.id   AF-A0AAX4K2I4-F1
#
_cell.length_a   1.000
_cell.length_b   1.000
_cell.length_c   1.000
_cell.angle_alpha   90.00
_cell.angle_beta   90.00
_cell.angle_gamma   90.00
#
_symmetry.space_group_name_H-M   'P 1'
#
loop_
_entity.id
_entity.type
_entity.pdbx_description
1 polymer ?
#
loop_
_entity_poly.entity_id
_entity_poly.type
_entity_poly.pdbx_seq_one_letter_code
_entity_poly.pdbx_strand_id
1 'polypeptide(L)'
;MPPKSSNLHHVTFHFNKSAILLSLPSNTTINSIKTQLLPALEPLSSTLSEPKTTKSSDIQLWEYKSPVEGQEQNANGEKEIHNLESQSGISGKTISQLGWSRWKTLFISFKASDGTFPQPTYTIPDVEDEEPDGSEA
;
A
#
# COMPACT_ATOMS: atom_id res chain seq x y z
N MET A 1 -1.15 8.27 -35.04
CA MET A 1 -1.61 8.70 -33.70
C MET A 1 -0.55 8.33 -32.70
N PRO A 2 -0.08 9.23 -31.83
CA PRO A 2 0.79 8.84 -30.71
C PRO A 2 0.01 7.90 -29.78
N PRO A 3 0.68 6.94 -29.12
CA PRO A 3 0.02 6.04 -28.17
C PRO A 3 -0.61 6.86 -27.04
N LYS A 4 -1.84 6.52 -26.65
CA LYS A 4 -2.52 7.15 -25.52
C LYS A 4 -1.75 6.82 -24.24
N SER A 5 -1.00 7.77 -23.69
CA SER A 5 -0.37 7.58 -22.38
C SER A 5 -1.46 7.52 -21.31
N SER A 6 -1.55 6.41 -20.58
CA SER A 6 -2.49 6.28 -19.47
C SER A 6 -1.93 7.02 -18.26
N ASN A 7 -2.59 8.10 -17.84
CA ASN A 7 -2.26 8.89 -16.64
C ASN A 7 -2.79 8.21 -15.35
N LEU A 8 -3.12 6.93 -15.41
CA LEU A 8 -3.61 6.18 -14.26
C LEU A 8 -2.44 5.44 -13.60
N HIS A 9 -2.53 5.26 -12.30
CA HIS A 9 -1.65 4.45 -11.47
C HIS A 9 -2.53 3.46 -10.70
N HIS A 10 -2.08 2.22 -10.59
CA HIS A 10 -2.75 1.15 -9.87
C HIS A 10 -2.02 0.99 -8.54
N VAL A 11 -2.69 1.32 -7.44
CA VAL A 11 -2.12 1.26 -6.10
C VAL A 11 -2.82 0.16 -5.33
N THR A 12 -2.08 -0.88 -4.97
CA THR A 12 -2.55 -1.96 -4.10
C THR A 12 -2.16 -1.65 -2.67
N PHE A 13 -3.14 -1.60 -1.80
CA PHE A 13 -2.98 -1.36 -0.38
C PHE A 13 -3.13 -2.67 0.37
N HIS A 14 -2.07 -3.15 1.00
CA HIS A 14 -2.09 -4.37 1.81
C HIS A 14 -2.26 -4.06 3.29
N PHE A 15 -3.07 -4.87 3.95
CA PHE A 15 -3.30 -4.88 5.39
C PHE A 15 -3.70 -6.30 5.81
N ASN A 16 -3.98 -6.51 7.09
CA ASN A 16 -4.21 -7.83 7.68
C ASN A 16 -5.23 -8.65 6.86
N LYS A 17 -4.75 -9.71 6.19
CA LYS A 17 -5.54 -10.66 5.37
C LYS A 17 -6.40 -10.00 4.28
N SER A 18 -6.06 -8.81 3.82
CA SER A 18 -6.89 -8.07 2.87
C SER A 18 -6.07 -7.09 2.04
N ALA A 19 -6.58 -6.82 0.84
CA ALA A 19 -6.00 -5.83 -0.05
C ALA A 19 -7.09 -5.03 -0.76
N ILE A 20 -6.81 -3.76 -1.02
CA ILE A 20 -7.65 -2.87 -1.83
C ILE A 20 -6.83 -2.41 -3.02
N LEU A 21 -7.42 -2.44 -4.22
CA LEU A 21 -6.82 -1.87 -5.42
C LEU A 21 -7.55 -0.58 -5.79
N LEU A 22 -6.84 0.54 -5.83
CA LEU A 22 -7.37 1.81 -6.36
C LEU A 22 -6.65 2.19 -7.66
N SER A 23 -7.42 2.66 -8.64
CA SER A 23 -6.91 3.24 -9.88
C SER A 23 -7.00 4.75 -9.79
N LEU A 24 -5.84 5.41 -9.70
CA LEU A 24 -5.73 6.82 -9.33
C LEU A 24 -4.99 7.61 -10.41
N PRO A 25 -5.45 8.82 -10.77
CA PRO A 25 -4.71 9.73 -11.65
C PRO A 25 -3.34 10.12 -11.08
N SER A 26 -2.34 10.39 -11.93
CA SER A 26 -0.97 10.72 -11.44
C SER A 26 -0.89 12.04 -10.68
N ASN A 27 -1.88 12.94 -10.82
CA ASN A 27 -1.98 14.18 -10.05
C ASN A 27 -2.69 14.00 -8.69
N THR A 28 -3.06 12.77 -8.30
CA THR A 28 -3.64 12.48 -6.99
C THR A 28 -2.60 12.70 -5.89
N THR A 29 -2.94 13.45 -4.84
CA THR A 29 -2.06 13.67 -3.67
C THR A 29 -2.20 12.55 -2.64
N ILE A 30 -1.19 12.34 -1.81
CA ILE A 30 -1.26 11.37 -0.70
C ILE A 30 -2.48 11.59 0.21
N ASN A 31 -2.82 12.84 0.54
CA ASN A 31 -4.01 13.12 1.32
C ASN A 31 -5.31 12.69 0.60
N SER A 32 -5.40 12.97 -0.72
CA SER A 32 -6.53 12.52 -1.54
C SER A 32 -6.62 11.00 -1.63
N ILE A 33 -5.49 10.28 -1.66
CA ILE A 33 -5.46 8.82 -1.61
C ILE A 33 -6.13 8.32 -0.34
N LYS A 34 -5.74 8.85 0.83
CA LYS A 34 -6.31 8.42 2.12
C LYS A 34 -7.81 8.70 2.21
N THR A 35 -8.28 9.82 1.67
CA THR A 35 -9.71 10.13 1.59
C THR A 35 -10.48 9.17 0.69
N GLN A 36 -9.90 8.76 -0.44
CA GLN A 36 -10.52 7.77 -1.35
C GLN A 36 -10.45 6.33 -0.81
N LEU A 37 -9.46 6.04 0.03
CA LEU A 37 -9.29 4.74 0.66
C LEU A 37 -10.36 4.46 1.73
N LEU A 38 -10.83 5.49 2.46
CA LEU A 38 -11.87 5.35 3.49
C LEU A 38 -13.13 4.60 3.03
N PRO A 39 -13.84 5.02 1.96
CA PRO A 39 -15.02 4.28 1.50
C PRO A 39 -14.67 2.88 1.00
N ALA A 40 -13.46 2.65 0.50
CA ALA A 40 -13.01 1.32 0.06
C ALA A 40 -12.71 0.36 1.23
N LEU A 41 -12.44 0.89 2.43
CA LEU A 41 -12.25 0.11 3.66
C LEU A 41 -13.56 -0.28 4.34
N GLU A 42 -14.67 0.40 4.03
CA GLU A 42 -15.97 0.19 4.70
C GLU A 42 -16.48 -1.26 4.60
N PRO A 43 -16.42 -1.93 3.43
CA PRO A 43 -16.82 -3.34 3.30
C PRO A 43 -15.97 -4.31 4.12
N LEU A 44 -14.76 -3.89 4.50
CA LEU A 44 -13.78 -4.70 5.22
C LEU A 44 -13.72 -4.35 6.71
N SER A 45 -14.59 -3.45 7.17
CA SER A 45 -14.58 -2.95 8.55
C SER A 45 -14.75 -4.03 9.63
N SER A 46 -15.30 -5.20 9.29
CA SER A 46 -15.43 -6.35 10.20
C SER A 46 -14.14 -7.17 10.37
N THR A 47 -13.19 -7.05 9.43
CA THR A 47 -11.90 -7.76 9.47
C THR A 47 -10.76 -6.86 9.96
N LEU A 48 -10.98 -5.55 9.96
CA LEU A 48 -10.05 -4.58 10.52
C LEU A 48 -10.05 -4.69 12.04
N SER A 49 -8.87 -4.93 12.62
CA SER A 49 -8.69 -4.87 14.08
C SER A 49 -9.05 -3.45 14.57
N GLU A 50 -9.87 -3.37 15.61
CA GLU A 50 -10.32 -2.10 16.20
C GLU A 50 -9.14 -1.17 16.55
N PRO A 51 -9.30 0.17 16.45
CA PRO A 51 -10.56 0.91 16.24
C PRO A 51 -10.93 1.16 14.77
N LYS A 52 -12.25 1.23 14.52
CA LYS A 52 -12.86 1.55 13.23
C LYS A 52 -12.30 2.86 12.68
N THR A 53 -11.57 2.78 11.58
CA THR A 53 -10.97 3.92 10.89
C THR A 53 -12.07 4.79 10.28
N THR A 54 -12.33 5.95 10.87
CA THR A 54 -13.39 6.86 10.40
C THR A 54 -12.83 8.11 9.73
N LYS A 55 -11.53 8.39 9.90
CA LYS A 55 -10.87 9.56 9.32
C LYS A 55 -9.64 9.16 8.54
N SER A 56 -9.30 9.94 7.51
CA SER A 56 -8.08 9.75 6.73
C SER A 56 -6.82 9.98 7.56
N SER A 57 -6.95 10.70 8.67
CA SER A 57 -5.91 10.89 9.69
C SER A 57 -5.64 9.65 10.53
N ASP A 58 -6.53 8.65 10.50
CA ASP A 58 -6.36 7.40 11.25
C ASP A 58 -5.63 6.33 10.42
N ILE A 59 -5.24 6.69 9.20
CA ILE A 59 -4.53 5.86 8.24
C ILE A 59 -3.12 6.43 8.08
N GLN A 60 -2.13 5.55 8.22
CA GLN A 60 -0.76 5.83 7.85
C GLN A 60 -0.28 4.88 6.76
N LEU A 61 0.35 5.45 5.74
CA LEU A 61 0.86 4.72 4.58
C LEU A 61 2.34 4.36 4.73
N TRP A 62 2.67 3.15 4.31
CA TRP A 62 4.02 2.61 4.29
C TRP A 62 4.37 2.11 2.90
N GLU A 63 5.64 2.14 2.55
CA GLU A 63 6.14 1.61 1.29
C GLU A 63 7.42 0.81 1.48
N TYR A 64 7.74 -0.03 0.49
CA TYR A 64 9.03 -0.71 0.46
C TYR A 64 10.17 0.30 0.47
N LYS A 65 11.17 0.04 1.29
CA LYS A 65 12.45 0.73 1.24
C LYS A 65 13.13 0.40 -0.09
N SER A 66 13.66 1.43 -0.76
CA SER A 66 14.46 1.20 -1.96
C SER A 66 15.69 0.36 -1.59
N PRO A 67 16.00 -0.71 -2.35
CA PRO A 67 17.21 -1.47 -2.12
C PRO A 67 18.41 -0.54 -2.32
N VAL A 68 19.28 -0.46 -1.32
CA VAL A 68 20.58 0.21 -1.45
C VAL A 68 21.55 -0.82 -2.01
N GLU A 69 22.23 -0.51 -3.12
CA GLU A 69 23.26 -1.39 -3.68
C GLU A 69 24.30 -1.72 -2.59
N GLY A 70 24.48 -3.02 -2.32
CA GLY A 70 25.42 -3.51 -1.30
C GLY A 70 24.83 -3.76 0.09
N GLN A 71 23.55 -3.49 0.34
CA GLN A 71 22.86 -4.05 1.51
C GLN A 71 22.27 -5.41 1.14
N GLU A 72 22.79 -6.46 1.79
CA GLU A 72 22.13 -7.77 1.79
C GLU A 72 20.70 -7.60 2.30
N GLN A 73 19.75 -8.21 1.59
CA GLN A 73 18.39 -8.32 2.09
C GLN A 73 18.43 -8.97 3.47
N ASN A 74 17.48 -8.62 4.35
CA ASN A 74 17.39 -9.24 5.67
C ASN A 74 17.47 -10.77 5.53
N ALA A 75 18.01 -11.46 6.54
CA ALA A 75 18.31 -12.91 6.50
C ALA A 75 17.14 -13.82 6.08
N ASN A 76 15.92 -13.29 6.03
CA ASN A 76 14.68 -13.98 5.62
C ASN A 76 14.20 -13.61 4.19
N GLY A 77 14.94 -12.79 3.43
CA GLY A 77 14.51 -12.28 2.11
C GLY A 77 13.38 -11.24 2.17
N GLU A 78 12.96 -10.82 3.36
CA GLU A 78 11.84 -9.88 3.54
C GLU A 78 12.25 -8.44 3.23
N LYS A 79 11.54 -7.81 2.29
CA LYS A 79 11.71 -6.40 1.94
C LYS A 79 11.28 -5.52 3.11
N GLU A 80 12.20 -4.71 3.61
CA GLU A 80 11.93 -3.73 4.66
C GLU A 80 10.94 -2.67 4.16
N ILE A 81 10.02 -2.26 5.04
CA ILE A 81 9.06 -1.18 4.78
C ILE A 81 9.38 0.01 5.67
N HIS A 82 9.04 1.21 5.19
CA HIS A 82 9.19 2.43 5.98
C HIS A 82 7.94 3.30 5.86
N ASN A 83 7.76 4.17 6.85
CA ASN A 83 6.67 5.13 6.88
C ASN A 83 6.87 6.18 5.79
N LEU A 84 6.04 6.13 4.76
CA LEU A 84 6.04 7.10 3.65
C LEU A 84 5.76 8.52 4.17
N GLU A 85 4.95 8.62 5.21
CA GLU A 85 4.51 9.90 5.78
C GLU A 85 5.53 10.55 6.72
N SER A 86 6.70 9.93 6.94
CA SER A 86 7.80 10.49 7.72
C SER A 86 8.50 11.66 7.01
N GLN A 87 8.38 11.77 5.68
CA GLN A 87 8.98 12.85 4.92
C GLN A 87 8.14 14.14 5.01
N SER A 88 8.78 15.26 5.35
CA SER A 88 8.11 16.57 5.39
C SER A 88 7.46 16.93 4.04
N GLY A 89 6.21 17.40 4.08
CA GLY A 89 5.45 17.85 2.90
C GLY A 89 4.91 16.73 2.00
N ILE A 90 5.13 15.45 2.34
CA ILE A 90 4.69 14.30 1.54
C ILE A 90 3.18 14.26 1.30
N SER A 91 2.37 14.70 2.27
CA SER A 91 0.91 14.65 2.18
C SER A 91 0.35 15.44 0.97
N GLY A 92 1.06 16.49 0.55
CA GLY A 92 0.69 17.32 -0.61
C GLY A 92 1.33 16.87 -1.93
N LYS A 93 2.27 15.91 -1.91
CA LYS A 93 2.91 15.42 -3.13
C LYS A 93 1.96 14.54 -3.93
N THR A 94 1.99 14.71 -5.25
CA THR A 94 1.26 13.87 -6.19
C THR A 94 1.99 12.57 -6.50
N ILE A 95 1.26 11.56 -6.96
CA ILE A 95 1.82 10.28 -7.44
C ILE A 95 2.98 10.51 -8.44
N SER A 96 2.82 11.45 -9.38
CA SER A 96 3.87 11.80 -10.35
C SER A 96 5.11 12.44 -9.69
N GLN A 97 4.94 13.28 -8.66
CA GLN A 97 6.05 13.89 -7.92
C GLN A 97 6.80 12.87 -7.05
N LEU A 98 6.14 11.78 -6.69
CA LEU A 98 6.75 10.65 -5.96
C LEU A 98 7.46 9.66 -6.89
N GLY A 99 7.35 9.83 -8.21
CA GLY A 99 7.98 8.95 -9.19
C GLY A 99 7.47 7.51 -9.13
N TRP A 100 6.22 7.30 -8.69
CA TRP A 100 5.65 5.95 -8.61
C TRP A 100 5.52 5.33 -10.00
N SER A 101 5.81 4.05 -10.10
CA SER A 101 5.53 3.23 -11.27
C SER A 101 4.03 3.03 -11.45
N ARG A 102 3.64 2.59 -12.66
CA ARG A 102 2.24 2.31 -13.04
C ARG A 102 1.50 1.41 -12.05
N TRP A 103 2.25 0.51 -11.42
CA TRP A 103 1.82 -0.39 -10.34
C TRP A 103 2.62 -0.02 -9.09
N LYS A 104 1.92 0.22 -7.98
CA LYS A 104 2.52 0.56 -6.70
C LYS A 104 1.90 -0.30 -5.60
N THR A 105 2.76 -0.84 -4.75
CA THR A 105 2.36 -1.50 -3.52
C THR A 105 2.57 -0.55 -2.35
N LEU A 106 1.55 -0.41 -1.51
CA LEU A 106 1.59 0.29 -0.23
C LEU A 106 1.04 -0.61 0.87
N PHE A 107 1.40 -0.31 2.10
CA PHE A 107 0.87 -0.97 3.29
C PHE A 107 0.17 0.05 4.18
N ILE A 108 -0.86 -0.41 4.87
CA ILE A 108 -1.67 0.44 5.75
C ILE A 108 -1.48 0.01 7.20
N SER A 109 -1.14 0.98 8.05
CA SER A 109 -1.33 0.86 9.50
C SER A 109 -2.47 1.77 9.95
N PHE A 110 -3.24 1.28 10.92
CA PHE A 110 -4.33 2.05 11.52
C PHE A 110 -3.88 2.62 12.86
N LYS A 111 -4.40 3.80 13.19
CA LYS A 111 -4.13 4.46 14.47
C LYS A 111 -4.65 3.61 15.63
N ALA A 112 -3.78 3.31 16.58
CA ALA A 112 -4.15 2.59 17.80
C ALA A 112 -4.88 3.50 18.81
N SER A 113 -5.51 2.89 19.81
CA SER A 113 -6.26 3.59 20.86
C SER A 113 -5.40 4.53 21.72
N ASP A 114 -4.09 4.27 21.81
CA ASP A 114 -3.11 5.13 22.49
C ASP A 114 -2.68 6.33 21.63
N GLY A 115 -3.18 6.40 20.40
CA GLY A 115 -2.91 7.47 19.44
C GLY A 115 -1.65 7.26 18.59
N THR A 116 -0.93 6.16 18.76
CA THR A 116 0.26 5.81 17.99
C THR A 116 -0.09 5.06 16.69
N PHE A 117 0.89 4.92 15.80
CA PHE A 117 0.78 4.09 14.60
C PHE A 117 1.76 2.92 14.71
N PRO A 118 1.27 1.69 14.92
CA PRO A 118 2.13 0.51 14.88
C PRO A 118 2.60 0.25 13.44
N GLN A 119 3.70 -0.48 13.30
CA GLN A 119 4.09 -1.03 12.00
C GLN A 119 2.94 -1.91 11.46
N PRO A 120 2.63 -1.85 10.16
CA PRO A 120 1.48 -2.56 9.62
C PRO A 120 1.69 -4.08 9.65
N THR A 121 0.66 -4.80 10.10
CA THR A 121 0.51 -6.23 9.86
C THR A 121 -0.16 -6.41 8.51
N TYR A 122 0.49 -7.08 7.57
CA TYR A 122 0.00 -7.25 6.20
C TYR A 122 0.15 -8.67 5.70
N THR A 123 -0.63 -9.01 4.68
CA THR A 123 -0.50 -10.27 3.95
C THR A 123 -0.36 -9.94 2.47
N ILE A 124 0.67 -10.50 1.84
CA ILE A 124 0.82 -10.47 0.40
C ILE A 124 0.44 -11.88 -0.07
N PRO A 125 -0.59 -12.04 -0.92
CA PRO A 125 -0.90 -13.35 -1.48
C PRO A 125 0.32 -13.85 -2.25
N ASP A 126 0.76 -15.06 -1.93
CA ASP A 126 1.79 -15.72 -2.70
C ASP A 126 1.22 -16.06 -4.08
N VAL A 127 2.00 -15.81 -5.13
CA VAL A 127 1.63 -16.12 -6.52
C VAL A 127 2.29 -17.43 -6.98
N GLU A 128 3.12 -18.05 -6.15
CA GLU A 128 3.88 -19.26 -6.51
C GLU A 128 3.15 -20.58 -6.19
N ASP A 129 1.90 -20.57 -5.70
CA ASP A 129 1.25 -21.78 -5.14
C ASP A 129 0.10 -22.40 -5.99
N GLU A 130 0.12 -22.24 -7.32
CA GLU A 130 -0.72 -23.05 -8.22
C GLU A 130 0.00 -23.29 -9.57
N GLU A 131 1.04 -24.12 -9.59
CA GLU A 131 1.17 -25.05 -10.72
C GLU A 131 0.34 -26.29 -10.36
N PRO A 132 -0.81 -26.56 -11.03
CA PRO A 132 -1.44 -27.86 -10.90
C PRO A 132 -0.44 -28.88 -11.41
N ASP A 133 0.12 -29.68 -10.50
CA ASP A 133 0.94 -30.82 -10.84
C ASP A 133 0.10 -31.73 -11.75
N GLY A 134 0.35 -31.64 -13.05
CA GLY A 134 -0.35 -32.35 -14.11
C GLY A 134 -0.05 -33.85 -14.12
N SER A 135 0.09 -34.46 -12.94
CA SER A 135 0.20 -35.90 -12.76
C SER A 135 -1.19 -36.53 -12.62
N GLU A 136 -1.97 -36.47 -13.70
CA GLU A 136 -2.97 -37.52 -13.92
C GLU A 136 -2.21 -38.78 -14.38
N ALA A 137 -2.13 -39.77 -13.49
CA ALA A 137 -1.63 -41.11 -13.76
C ALA A 137 -2.74 -42.04 -14.27
#